data_AF-A0A7Z9UCM1-F1
#
_entry.id   AF-A0A7Z9UCM1-F1
#
_cell.length_a   1.000
_cell.length_b   1.000
_cell.length_c   1.000
_cell.angle_alpha   90.00
_cell.angle_beta   90.00
_cell.angle_gamma   90.00
#
_symmetry.space_group_name_H-M   'P 1'
#
loop_
_entity.id
_entity.type
_entity.pdbx_description
1 polymer ?
#
loop_
_entity_poly.entity_id
_entity_poly.type
_entity_poly.pdbx_seq_one_letter_code
_entity_poly.pdbx_strand_id
1 'polypeptide(L)'
;MNTRHGFLFTIACGAFAACASAGDFTHVINIPPDPVPANDRIGGVVGETTQLNVFDSGVLPSGFLVAFGGELNVYSGTVGDNLLIDHGGVVNIHGGQIGDFVLPLSGSELNIYGGTFTDIIQADNAVLNITGGDLGNYLVATNNSVLNISGSNVGADLITNTLSVESGSVANLFVTDAELGDGTVLDLEYGVTTVVDVRGMVLEGHFADGSAFIFHLDDVFDGNDYFPAGALTVTLVPAPAGVAVLGIGGLVATRRRRQ
;
A
#
# COMPACT_ATOMS: atom_id res chain seq x y z
N MET A 1 -38.62 -17.63 -11.13
CA MET A 1 -38.50 -16.69 -10.00
C MET A 1 -37.06 -16.79 -9.50
N ASN A 2 -36.17 -15.91 -10.00
CA ASN A 2 -34.77 -15.88 -9.61
C ASN A 2 -34.61 -14.86 -8.48
N THR A 3 -34.45 -15.34 -7.26
CA THR A 3 -34.17 -14.52 -6.07
C THR A 3 -32.68 -14.19 -6.05
N ARG A 4 -32.31 -13.04 -6.64
CA ARG A 4 -30.99 -12.44 -6.40
C ARG A 4 -30.88 -12.08 -4.93
N HIS A 5 -30.08 -12.84 -4.18
CA HIS A 5 -29.71 -12.51 -2.82
C HIS A 5 -28.63 -11.42 -2.91
N GLY A 6 -29.01 -10.18 -2.63
CA GLY A 6 -28.06 -9.10 -2.46
C GLY A 6 -27.27 -9.36 -1.18
N PHE A 7 -26.04 -9.83 -1.33
CA PHE A 7 -25.06 -9.76 -0.25
C PHE A 7 -24.71 -8.29 -0.05
N LEU A 8 -25.11 -7.75 1.09
CA LEU A 8 -24.70 -6.42 1.52
C LEU A 8 -23.23 -6.50 1.94
N PHE A 9 -22.32 -6.31 0.98
CA PHE A 9 -20.91 -6.11 1.27
C PHE A 9 -20.78 -4.75 1.97
N THR A 10 -20.44 -4.77 3.25
CA THR A 10 -20.00 -3.56 3.94
C THR A 10 -18.63 -3.24 3.38
N ILE A 11 -18.56 -2.20 2.56
CA ILE A 11 -17.30 -1.57 2.14
C ILE A 11 -16.72 -0.98 3.41
N ALA A 12 -15.88 -1.75 4.11
CA ALA A 12 -14.85 -1.16 4.93
C ALA A 12 -13.97 -0.39 3.95
N CYS A 13 -14.31 0.88 3.70
CA CYS A 13 -13.34 1.86 3.25
C CYS A 13 -12.14 1.62 4.15
N GLY A 14 -11.06 1.10 3.54
CA GLY A 14 -10.03 0.32 4.23
C GLY A 14 -9.75 0.93 5.59
N ALA A 15 -9.79 0.10 6.63
CA ALA A 15 -9.36 0.52 7.94
C ALA A 15 -7.90 0.96 7.80
N PHE A 16 -7.69 2.23 7.45
CA PHE A 16 -6.43 2.89 7.60
C PHE A 16 -6.07 2.65 9.04
N ALA A 17 -4.98 1.89 9.25
CA ALA A 17 -4.51 1.54 10.57
C ALA A 17 -4.56 2.84 11.40
N ALA A 18 -5.42 2.84 12.41
CA ALA A 18 -5.49 3.96 13.32
C ALA A 18 -4.07 4.08 13.88
N CYS A 19 -3.38 5.19 13.57
CA CYS A 19 -2.03 5.43 14.06
C CYS A 19 -2.05 5.20 15.57
N ALA A 20 -1.33 4.18 16.02
CA ALA A 20 -1.27 3.85 17.43
C ALA A 20 -0.78 5.09 18.17
N SER A 21 -1.45 5.43 19.27
CA SER A 21 -1.03 6.60 20.03
C SER A 21 0.28 6.27 20.75
N ALA A 22 1.12 7.27 21.01
CA ALA A 22 2.37 7.06 21.74
C ALA A 22 2.17 6.41 23.14
N GLY A 23 0.95 6.43 23.69
CA GLY A 23 0.59 5.75 24.94
C GLY A 23 0.40 4.23 24.83
N ASP A 24 0.37 3.68 23.62
CA ASP A 24 0.19 2.25 23.35
C ASP A 24 1.53 1.48 23.35
N PHE A 25 2.66 2.18 23.44
CA PHE A 25 4.01 1.63 23.37
C PHE A 25 4.72 1.62 24.72
N THR A 26 5.37 0.49 25.06
CA THR A 26 6.24 0.42 26.25
C THR A 26 7.55 1.18 26.04
N HIS A 27 8.00 1.29 24.78
CA HIS A 27 9.19 2.04 24.37
C HIS A 27 8.91 2.91 23.15
N VAL A 28 9.43 4.14 23.18
CA VAL A 28 9.42 5.05 22.03
C VAL A 28 10.85 5.55 21.81
N ILE A 29 11.38 5.38 20.61
CA ILE A 29 12.73 5.75 20.20
C ILE A 29 12.64 6.74 19.04
N ASN A 30 13.34 7.86 19.11
CA ASN A 30 13.30 8.91 18.08
C ASN A 30 14.70 9.15 17.53
N ILE A 31 14.91 8.88 16.24
CA ILE A 31 16.22 8.98 15.60
C ILE A 31 16.21 10.10 14.57
N PRO A 32 16.97 11.19 14.77
CA PRO A 32 17.60 11.67 16.02
C PRO A 32 16.57 12.15 17.07
N PRO A 33 16.97 12.34 18.36
CA PRO A 33 18.34 12.35 18.89
C PRO A 33 18.83 11.02 19.47
N ASP A 34 17.97 10.02 19.62
CA ASP A 34 18.33 8.74 20.20
C ASP A 34 19.27 7.98 19.27
N PRO A 35 20.21 7.18 19.81
CA PRO A 35 21.01 6.29 19.00
C PRO A 35 20.15 5.17 18.41
N VAL A 36 20.58 4.63 17.27
CA VAL A 36 20.02 3.39 16.71
C VAL A 36 20.12 2.25 17.75
N PRO A 37 19.06 1.41 17.91
CA PRO A 37 19.13 0.22 18.74
C PRO A 37 20.34 -0.65 18.38
N ALA A 38 21.17 -1.02 19.36
CA ALA A 38 22.46 -1.69 19.12
C ALA A 38 22.38 -3.09 18.50
N ASN A 39 21.18 -3.64 18.34
CA ASN A 39 20.90 -4.95 17.75
C ASN A 39 20.18 -4.82 16.39
N ASP A 40 20.15 -3.62 15.82
CA ASP A 40 19.55 -3.31 14.52
C ASP A 40 18.11 -3.84 14.38
N ARG A 41 17.37 -3.85 15.49
CA ARG A 41 15.98 -4.33 15.51
C ARG A 41 15.11 -3.64 16.54
N ILE A 42 13.80 -3.71 16.32
CA ILE A 42 12.76 -3.39 17.30
C ILE A 42 11.71 -4.51 17.36
N GLY A 43 11.02 -4.61 18.49
CA GLY A 43 10.06 -5.70 18.75
C GLY A 43 10.75 -7.03 19.08
N GLY A 44 9.96 -8.11 19.07
CA GLY A 44 10.45 -9.47 19.28
C GLY A 44 10.49 -9.92 20.75
N VAL A 45 9.98 -9.11 21.69
CA VAL A 45 9.93 -9.43 23.13
C VAL A 45 8.47 -9.52 23.57
N VAL A 46 8.10 -10.67 24.15
CA VAL A 46 6.72 -10.92 24.58
C VAL A 46 6.31 -9.94 25.68
N GLY A 47 5.24 -9.20 25.44
CA GLY A 47 4.69 -8.22 26.39
C GLY A 47 5.31 -6.83 26.29
N GLU A 48 6.22 -6.60 25.36
CA GLU A 48 6.79 -5.29 25.06
C GLU A 48 6.34 -4.81 23.68
N THR A 49 6.18 -3.48 23.56
CA THR A 49 5.86 -2.81 22.31
C THR A 49 6.81 -1.64 22.12
N THR A 50 7.42 -1.55 20.94
CA THR A 50 8.42 -0.51 20.64
C THR A 50 8.02 0.24 19.39
N GLN A 51 7.85 1.55 19.52
CA GLN A 51 7.79 2.45 18.38
C GLN A 51 9.17 3.05 18.13
N LEU A 52 9.60 3.05 16.88
CA LEU A 52 10.79 3.77 16.42
C LEU A 52 10.38 4.76 15.34
N ASN A 53 10.77 6.02 15.54
CA ASN A 53 10.51 7.10 14.59
C ASN A 53 11.84 7.57 13.98
N VAL A 54 11.94 7.54 12.66
CA VAL A 54 13.09 8.06 11.90
C VAL A 54 12.72 9.42 11.33
N PHE A 55 13.47 10.44 11.72
CA PHE A 55 13.32 11.82 11.29
C PHE A 55 14.48 12.23 10.38
N ASP A 56 14.53 13.51 10.02
CA ASP A 56 15.57 14.06 9.18
C ASP A 56 16.98 13.80 9.75
N SER A 57 17.92 13.47 8.87
CA SER A 57 19.28 12.97 9.18
C SER A 57 19.37 11.65 9.98
N GLY A 58 18.24 11.06 10.37
CA GLY A 58 18.21 9.73 10.97
C GLY A 58 18.61 8.66 9.95
N VAL A 59 19.45 7.72 10.38
CA VAL A 59 19.92 6.63 9.51
C VAL A 59 19.74 5.31 10.25
N LEU A 60 18.97 4.40 9.66
CA LEU A 60 18.96 3.00 10.05
C LEU A 60 19.94 2.20 9.18
N PRO A 61 20.68 1.25 9.76
CA PRO A 61 21.61 0.41 9.00
C PRO A 61 20.87 -0.57 8.09
N SER A 62 21.60 -1.15 7.14
CA SER A 62 21.10 -2.25 6.33
C SER A 62 20.81 -3.49 7.20
N GLY A 63 19.81 -4.28 6.82
CA GLY A 63 19.40 -5.48 7.55
C GLY A 63 18.55 -5.21 8.79
N PHE A 64 18.05 -3.97 8.95
CA PHE A 64 17.24 -3.61 10.10
C PHE A 64 15.96 -4.47 10.17
N LEU A 65 15.64 -4.99 11.35
CA LEU A 65 14.51 -5.89 11.57
C LEU A 65 13.40 -5.23 12.40
N VAL A 66 12.18 -5.26 11.89
CA VAL A 66 10.96 -4.90 12.62
C VAL A 66 10.16 -6.18 12.90
N ALA A 67 10.17 -6.66 14.14
CA ALA A 67 9.50 -7.89 14.56
C ALA A 67 8.18 -7.61 15.30
N PHE A 68 7.49 -8.66 15.77
CA PHE A 68 6.23 -8.51 16.51
C PHE A 68 6.31 -7.49 17.64
N GLY A 69 5.30 -6.64 17.76
CA GLY A 69 5.25 -5.54 18.73
C GLY A 69 6.16 -4.35 18.38
N GLY A 70 6.92 -4.42 17.27
CA GLY A 70 7.67 -3.32 16.70
C GLY A 70 6.86 -2.53 15.69
N GLU A 71 6.88 -1.20 15.81
CA GLU A 71 6.35 -0.27 14.82
C GLU A 71 7.47 0.68 14.39
N LEU A 72 7.77 0.73 13.10
CA LEU A 72 8.73 1.68 12.52
C LEU A 72 7.99 2.74 11.72
N ASN A 73 8.16 4.01 12.09
CA ASN A 73 7.66 5.15 11.33
C ASN A 73 8.84 5.90 10.69
N VAL A 74 8.87 5.97 9.36
CA VAL A 74 9.87 6.73 8.61
C VAL A 74 9.23 8.02 8.11
N TYR A 75 9.46 9.11 8.83
CA TYR A 75 8.99 10.44 8.43
C TYR A 75 9.95 11.11 7.43
N SER A 76 11.24 10.86 7.62
CA SER A 76 12.32 11.29 6.74
C SER A 76 13.57 10.44 7.02
N GLY A 77 14.75 10.86 6.57
CA GLY A 77 16.01 10.16 6.78
C GLY A 77 16.24 9.01 5.80
N THR A 78 17.07 8.06 6.22
CA THR A 78 17.51 6.93 5.38
C THR A 78 17.35 5.61 6.13
N VAL A 79 16.77 4.62 5.46
CA VAL A 79 16.80 3.22 5.89
C VAL A 79 17.68 2.47 4.91
N GLY A 80 18.70 1.77 5.41
CA GLY A 80 19.58 0.96 4.57
C GLY A 80 18.86 -0.22 3.90
N ASP A 81 19.60 -0.92 3.04
CA ASP A 81 19.10 -2.07 2.28
C ASP A 81 18.65 -3.23 3.19
N ASN A 82 17.84 -4.15 2.67
CA ASN A 82 17.40 -5.36 3.36
C ASN A 82 16.56 -5.07 4.62
N LEU A 83 15.66 -4.08 4.55
CA LEU A 83 14.68 -3.85 5.62
C LEU A 83 13.76 -5.08 5.72
N LEU A 84 13.80 -5.76 6.86
CA LEU A 84 13.02 -6.97 7.13
C LEU A 84 11.87 -6.65 8.07
N ILE A 85 10.65 -7.01 7.66
CA ILE A 85 9.46 -6.87 8.51
C ILE A 85 8.95 -8.27 8.80
N ASP A 86 9.24 -8.76 9.99
CA ASP A 86 8.87 -10.11 10.41
C ASP A 86 7.45 -10.12 10.99
N HIS A 87 6.95 -11.32 11.30
CA HIS A 87 5.60 -11.56 11.78
C HIS A 87 5.13 -10.54 12.83
N GLY A 88 4.01 -9.88 12.57
CA GLY A 88 3.39 -8.90 13.46
C GLY A 88 4.15 -7.57 13.60
N GLY A 89 5.23 -7.37 12.82
CA GLY A 89 5.88 -6.07 12.67
C GLY A 89 5.08 -5.16 11.74
N VAL A 90 5.11 -3.86 12.02
CA VAL A 90 4.43 -2.83 11.23
C VAL A 90 5.43 -1.76 10.82
N VAL A 91 5.45 -1.41 9.53
CA VAL A 91 6.26 -0.30 9.02
C VAL A 91 5.39 0.70 8.28
N ASN A 92 5.57 1.97 8.61
CA ASN A 92 4.88 3.11 8.01
C ASN A 92 5.91 4.05 7.36
N ILE A 93 5.86 4.18 6.04
CA ILE A 93 6.77 5.03 5.27
C ILE A 93 6.01 6.28 4.83
N HIS A 94 6.27 7.41 5.49
CA HIS A 94 5.71 8.71 5.13
C HIS A 94 6.63 9.49 4.18
N GLY A 95 7.93 9.20 4.20
CA GLY A 95 8.96 9.89 3.43
C GLY A 95 10.31 9.20 3.57
N GLY A 96 11.38 9.90 3.18
CA GLY A 96 12.76 9.41 3.30
C GLY A 96 13.23 8.58 2.10
N GLN A 97 14.45 8.05 2.23
CA GLN A 97 15.09 7.15 1.26
C GLN A 97 15.17 5.75 1.84
N ILE A 98 14.62 4.79 1.13
CA ILE A 98 14.63 3.38 1.51
C ILE A 98 15.53 2.64 0.53
N GLY A 99 16.50 1.90 1.09
CA GLY A 99 17.45 1.11 0.33
C GLY A 99 16.80 -0.03 -0.46
N ASP A 100 17.66 -0.86 -1.04
CA ASP A 100 17.22 -2.00 -1.83
C ASP A 100 16.60 -3.10 -0.95
N PHE A 101 15.73 -3.93 -1.52
CA PHE A 101 15.17 -5.12 -0.90
C PHE A 101 14.42 -4.86 0.42
N VAL A 102 13.18 -4.37 0.32
CA VAL A 102 12.25 -4.37 1.45
C VAL A 102 11.45 -5.67 1.44
N LEU A 103 11.54 -6.43 2.54
CA LEU A 103 10.94 -7.77 2.66
C LEU A 103 9.90 -7.83 3.80
N PRO A 104 8.63 -7.49 3.53
CA PRO A 104 7.53 -7.82 4.43
C PRO A 104 7.25 -9.33 4.41
N LEU A 105 7.34 -9.99 5.56
CA LEU A 105 7.12 -11.43 5.73
C LEU A 105 5.75 -11.74 6.35
N SER A 106 5.51 -13.03 6.59
CA SER A 106 4.21 -13.58 6.97
C SER A 106 3.54 -12.87 8.15
N GLY A 107 2.39 -12.26 7.88
CA GLY A 107 1.59 -11.55 8.88
C GLY A 107 2.19 -10.21 9.34
N SER A 108 3.12 -9.66 8.57
CA SER A 108 3.57 -8.26 8.72
C SER A 108 2.72 -7.31 7.88
N GLU A 109 2.85 -6.01 8.18
CA GLU A 109 2.19 -4.93 7.43
C GLU A 109 3.20 -3.85 7.03
N LEU A 110 3.16 -3.46 5.75
CA LEU A 110 3.91 -2.32 5.21
C LEU A 110 2.93 -1.30 4.63
N ASN A 111 2.96 -0.10 5.19
CA ASN A 111 2.16 1.05 4.75
C ASN A 111 3.08 2.08 4.08
N ILE A 112 2.78 2.42 2.83
CA ILE A 112 3.56 3.36 2.02
C ILE A 112 2.69 4.55 1.64
N TYR A 113 2.98 5.68 2.26
CA TYR A 113 2.33 6.97 2.00
C TYR A 113 3.20 7.89 1.15
N GLY A 114 4.51 7.66 1.14
CA GLY A 114 5.51 8.46 0.42
C GLY A 114 6.89 7.80 0.44
N GLY A 115 7.93 8.61 0.21
CA GLY A 115 9.32 8.16 0.18
C GLY A 115 9.78 7.69 -1.20
N THR A 116 11.08 7.41 -1.30
CA THR A 116 11.73 6.87 -2.51
C THR A 116 12.40 5.56 -2.14
N PHE A 117 12.02 4.50 -2.84
CA PHE A 117 12.59 3.17 -2.77
C PHE A 117 13.54 2.97 -3.93
N THR A 118 14.60 2.22 -3.70
CA THR A 118 15.68 2.15 -4.69
C THR A 118 15.40 1.08 -5.75
N ASP A 119 14.88 -0.10 -5.39
CA ASP A 119 14.69 -1.19 -6.35
C ASP A 119 13.51 -2.12 -6.04
N ILE A 120 13.66 -3.04 -5.09
CA ILE A 120 12.74 -4.17 -4.89
C ILE A 120 11.97 -4.07 -3.57
N ILE A 121 10.65 -4.23 -3.66
CA ILE A 121 9.75 -4.54 -2.56
C ILE A 121 9.15 -5.92 -2.83
N GLN A 122 9.42 -6.90 -1.96
CA GLN A 122 8.92 -8.26 -2.10
C GLN A 122 8.12 -8.68 -0.86
N ALA A 123 6.80 -8.76 -1.02
CA ALA A 123 5.88 -9.24 -0.01
C ALA A 123 5.76 -10.76 -0.03
N ASP A 124 5.89 -11.41 1.13
CA ASP A 124 5.69 -12.84 1.32
C ASP A 124 4.66 -13.09 2.43
N ASN A 125 3.44 -13.47 2.05
CA ASN A 125 2.29 -13.66 2.95
C ASN A 125 2.05 -12.43 3.85
N ALA A 126 2.22 -11.23 3.29
CA ALA A 126 2.14 -9.96 3.99
C ALA A 126 1.05 -9.05 3.41
N VAL A 127 0.74 -7.96 4.12
CA VAL A 127 -0.19 -6.92 3.63
C VAL A 127 0.59 -5.65 3.31
N LEU A 128 0.44 -5.17 2.08
CA LEU A 128 1.02 -3.91 1.61
C LEU A 128 -0.10 -2.93 1.28
N ASN A 129 -0.05 -1.74 1.87
CA ASN A 129 -0.98 -0.66 1.58
C ASN A 129 -0.22 0.52 0.98
N ILE A 130 -0.57 0.90 -0.24
CA ILE A 130 0.16 1.87 -1.05
C ILE A 130 -0.79 2.99 -1.44
N THR A 131 -0.48 4.20 -0.99
CA THR A 131 -1.22 5.43 -1.33
C THR A 131 -0.32 6.46 -2.02
N GLY A 132 0.99 6.22 -2.08
CA GLY A 132 1.96 7.16 -2.64
C GLY A 132 3.38 6.61 -2.62
N GLY A 133 4.35 7.46 -2.94
CA GLY A 133 5.77 7.11 -3.01
C GLY A 133 6.27 6.81 -4.43
N ASP A 134 7.59 6.70 -4.54
CA ASP A 134 8.33 6.25 -5.71
C ASP A 134 8.94 4.89 -5.38
N LEU A 135 8.37 3.80 -5.92
CA LEU A 135 8.59 2.44 -5.41
C LEU A 135 9.78 1.71 -6.04
N GLY A 136 10.55 2.36 -6.91
CA GLY A 136 11.60 1.68 -7.67
C GLY A 136 11.04 0.73 -8.73
N ASN A 137 11.83 -0.28 -9.10
CA ASN A 137 11.59 -1.09 -10.30
C ASN A 137 10.70 -2.32 -10.06
N TYR A 138 10.65 -2.88 -8.86
CA TYR A 138 9.97 -4.17 -8.65
C TYR A 138 9.06 -4.16 -7.43
N LEU A 139 7.79 -4.41 -7.66
CA LEU A 139 6.80 -4.71 -6.63
C LEU A 139 6.32 -6.15 -6.81
N VAL A 140 6.72 -7.03 -5.91
CA VAL A 140 6.47 -8.48 -6.03
C VAL A 140 5.61 -8.97 -4.87
N ALA A 141 4.55 -9.70 -5.19
CA ALA A 141 3.60 -10.24 -4.24
C ALA A 141 3.56 -11.77 -4.29
N THR A 142 4.05 -12.45 -3.26
CA THR A 142 4.10 -13.92 -3.20
C THR A 142 3.32 -14.48 -2.02
N ASN A 143 3.04 -15.80 -2.08
CA ASN A 143 2.55 -16.59 -0.94
C ASN A 143 1.30 -16.03 -0.23
N ASN A 144 0.26 -15.67 -0.98
CA ASN A 144 -0.98 -15.08 -0.45
C ASN A 144 -0.84 -13.66 0.09
N SER A 145 0.12 -12.89 -0.43
CA SER A 145 0.23 -11.47 -0.12
C SER A 145 -0.97 -10.69 -0.65
N VAL A 146 -1.32 -9.61 0.04
CA VAL A 146 -2.40 -8.71 -0.35
C VAL A 146 -1.82 -7.32 -0.57
N LEU A 147 -1.95 -6.81 -1.79
CA LEU A 147 -1.53 -5.47 -2.18
C LEU A 147 -2.78 -4.61 -2.33
N ASN A 148 -2.82 -3.48 -1.64
CA ASN A 148 -3.89 -2.50 -1.72
C ASN A 148 -3.32 -1.20 -2.28
N ILE A 149 -3.67 -0.83 -3.51
CA ILE A 149 -3.04 0.27 -4.25
C ILE A 149 -4.09 1.32 -4.59
N SER A 150 -3.90 2.53 -4.10
CA SER A 150 -4.84 3.65 -4.27
C SER A 150 -4.19 4.93 -4.78
N GLY A 151 -2.91 4.84 -5.13
CA GLY A 151 -2.07 5.94 -5.61
C GLY A 151 -0.65 5.47 -5.82
N SER A 152 0.26 6.43 -6.04
CA SER A 152 1.68 6.28 -6.44
C SER A 152 1.93 6.26 -7.96
N ASN A 153 3.22 6.20 -8.32
CA ASN A 153 3.72 6.03 -9.69
C ASN A 153 3.93 4.55 -10.08
N VAL A 154 3.27 3.60 -9.40
CA VAL A 154 3.28 2.20 -9.83
C VAL A 154 2.76 2.10 -11.27
N GLY A 155 3.55 1.53 -12.18
CA GLY A 155 3.19 1.38 -13.59
C GLY A 155 3.21 2.68 -14.41
N ALA A 156 3.60 3.81 -13.83
CA ALA A 156 3.69 5.09 -14.57
C ALA A 156 4.97 5.17 -15.43
N ASP A 157 6.02 4.45 -15.06
CA ASP A 157 7.21 4.26 -15.90
C ASP A 157 7.13 2.90 -16.62
N LEU A 158 6.56 2.94 -17.84
CA LEU A 158 6.28 1.82 -18.75
C LEU A 158 7.48 0.91 -19.08
N ILE A 159 8.69 1.25 -18.64
CA ILE A 159 9.92 0.60 -19.11
C ILE A 159 10.65 -0.15 -17.98
N THR A 160 10.45 0.22 -16.71
CA THR A 160 11.26 -0.34 -15.60
C THR A 160 10.47 -0.88 -14.42
N ASN A 161 9.20 -0.50 -14.26
CA ASN A 161 8.44 -0.86 -13.08
C ASN A 161 7.59 -2.11 -13.36
N THR A 162 8.00 -3.24 -12.80
CA THR A 162 7.28 -4.51 -12.86
C THR A 162 6.45 -4.70 -11.59
N LEU A 163 5.12 -4.77 -11.75
CA LEU A 163 4.23 -5.39 -10.77
C LEU A 163 4.13 -6.89 -11.05
N SER A 164 4.58 -7.73 -10.11
CA SER A 164 4.43 -9.19 -10.18
C SER A 164 3.49 -9.69 -9.09
N VAL A 165 2.39 -10.33 -9.47
CA VAL A 165 1.42 -10.93 -8.54
C VAL A 165 1.35 -12.43 -8.78
N GLU A 166 2.03 -13.17 -7.91
CA GLU A 166 2.14 -14.63 -7.97
C GLU A 166 0.86 -15.34 -7.52
N SER A 167 0.83 -16.64 -7.75
CA SER A 167 -0.29 -17.52 -7.35
C SER A 167 -0.67 -17.35 -5.87
N GLY A 168 -1.97 -17.22 -5.61
CA GLY A 168 -2.54 -17.04 -4.28
C GLY A 168 -2.53 -15.59 -3.77
N SER A 169 -1.69 -14.73 -4.34
CA SER A 169 -1.66 -13.30 -4.01
C SER A 169 -2.75 -12.52 -4.73
N VAL A 170 -3.08 -11.35 -4.20
CA VAL A 170 -4.10 -10.45 -4.76
C VAL A 170 -3.58 -9.02 -4.80
N ALA A 171 -3.72 -8.34 -5.93
CA ALA A 171 -3.60 -6.88 -6.03
C ALA A 171 -4.99 -6.26 -6.17
N ASN A 172 -5.32 -5.34 -5.27
CA ASN A 172 -6.56 -4.58 -5.26
C ASN A 172 -6.26 -3.14 -5.65
N LEU A 173 -6.78 -2.69 -6.78
CA LEU A 173 -6.66 -1.32 -7.25
C LEU A 173 -7.91 -0.52 -6.84
N PHE A 174 -7.70 0.63 -6.23
CA PHE A 174 -8.75 1.61 -5.93
C PHE A 174 -8.62 2.75 -6.94
N VAL A 175 -9.62 2.87 -7.81
CA VAL A 175 -9.54 3.71 -9.02
C VAL A 175 -10.71 4.68 -9.11
N THR A 176 -10.54 5.76 -9.86
CA THR A 176 -11.65 6.64 -10.28
C THR A 176 -12.23 6.26 -11.64
N ASP A 177 -11.45 5.52 -12.44
CA ASP A 177 -11.79 5.01 -13.76
C ASP A 177 -10.79 3.93 -14.15
N ALA A 178 -11.20 3.02 -15.03
CA ALA A 178 -10.34 2.01 -15.63
C ALA A 178 -10.88 1.59 -17.00
N GLU A 179 -9.97 1.43 -17.96
CA GLU A 179 -10.25 0.96 -19.30
C GLU A 179 -9.18 -0.04 -19.75
N LEU A 180 -9.54 -0.88 -20.73
CA LEU A 180 -8.59 -1.75 -21.41
C LEU A 180 -7.96 -1.00 -22.58
N GLY A 181 -6.74 -1.35 -22.97
CA GLY A 181 -5.98 -0.68 -24.03
C GLY A 181 -6.59 -0.72 -25.44
N ASP A 182 -7.78 -1.31 -25.62
CA ASP A 182 -8.60 -1.20 -26.83
C ASP A 182 -9.69 -0.11 -26.72
N GLY A 183 -9.72 0.64 -25.61
CA GLY A 183 -10.71 1.65 -25.26
C GLY A 183 -11.98 1.10 -24.58
N THR A 184 -12.02 -0.19 -24.25
CA THR A 184 -13.17 -0.77 -23.53
C THR A 184 -13.15 -0.32 -22.07
N VAL A 185 -14.10 0.53 -21.70
CA VAL A 185 -14.30 0.95 -20.32
C VAL A 185 -14.85 -0.22 -19.49
N LEU A 186 -14.26 -0.46 -18.31
CA LEU A 186 -14.77 -1.47 -17.38
C LEU A 186 -16.09 -1.01 -16.74
N ASP A 187 -17.10 -1.89 -16.74
CA ASP A 187 -18.40 -1.64 -16.08
C ASP A 187 -18.24 -1.84 -14.56
N LEU A 188 -17.83 -0.77 -13.86
CA LEU A 188 -17.56 -0.78 -12.43
C LEU A 188 -18.72 -0.14 -11.65
N GLU A 189 -19.14 -0.80 -10.58
CA GLU A 189 -20.06 -0.25 -9.59
C GLU A 189 -19.28 0.34 -8.40
N TYR A 190 -19.72 1.49 -7.88
CA TYR A 190 -19.04 2.15 -6.76
C TYR A 190 -18.92 1.23 -5.54
N GLY A 191 -17.67 1.02 -5.11
CA GLY A 191 -17.32 0.20 -3.97
C GLY A 191 -17.56 -1.30 -4.13
N VAL A 192 -17.92 -1.75 -5.33
CA VAL A 192 -17.97 -3.17 -5.66
C VAL A 192 -16.63 -3.56 -6.28
N THR A 193 -16.02 -4.61 -5.73
CA THR A 193 -14.78 -5.17 -6.25
C THR A 193 -15.06 -6.04 -7.47
N THR A 194 -14.44 -5.71 -8.59
CA THR A 194 -14.53 -6.46 -9.85
C THR A 194 -13.20 -7.14 -10.13
N VAL A 195 -13.23 -8.44 -10.43
CA VAL A 195 -12.03 -9.19 -10.83
C VAL A 195 -11.71 -8.89 -12.29
N VAL A 196 -10.44 -8.63 -12.58
CA VAL A 196 -9.93 -8.45 -13.96
C VAL A 196 -9.29 -9.75 -14.41
N ASP A 197 -10.05 -10.54 -15.17
CA ASP A 197 -9.67 -11.87 -15.65
C ASP A 197 -9.16 -11.90 -17.11
N VAL A 198 -9.15 -10.75 -17.79
CA VAL A 198 -8.56 -10.60 -19.11
C VAL A 198 -7.04 -10.63 -19.04
N ARG A 199 -6.38 -11.15 -20.09
CA ARG A 199 -4.92 -11.29 -20.19
C ARG A 199 -4.43 -10.90 -21.58
N GLY A 200 -3.15 -10.56 -21.69
CA GLY A 200 -2.52 -10.09 -22.93
C GLY A 200 -3.04 -8.74 -23.41
N MET A 201 -3.55 -7.93 -22.47
CA MET A 201 -4.09 -6.59 -22.71
C MET A 201 -3.42 -5.60 -21.75
N VAL A 202 -3.53 -4.32 -22.07
CA VAL A 202 -3.18 -3.25 -21.14
C VAL A 202 -4.42 -2.87 -20.33
N LEU A 203 -4.26 -2.65 -19.02
CA LEU A 203 -5.25 -2.00 -18.16
C LEU A 203 -4.72 -0.63 -17.78
N GLU A 204 -5.47 0.42 -18.06
CA GLU A 204 -5.08 1.80 -17.79
C GLU A 204 -6.22 2.58 -17.13
N GLY A 205 -5.89 3.69 -16.49
CA GLY A 205 -6.86 4.53 -15.81
C GLY A 205 -6.22 5.45 -14.78
N HIS A 206 -7.00 5.84 -13.77
CA HIS A 206 -6.54 6.68 -12.68
C HIS A 206 -6.82 6.05 -11.32
N PHE A 207 -5.83 6.10 -10.44
CA PHE A 207 -5.97 5.72 -9.04
C PHE A 207 -6.88 6.69 -8.27
N ALA A 208 -7.24 6.30 -7.05
CA ALA A 208 -8.06 7.10 -6.15
C ALA A 208 -7.46 8.47 -5.84
N ASP A 209 -6.13 8.65 -5.86
CA ASP A 209 -5.46 9.94 -5.67
C ASP A 209 -5.42 10.80 -6.96
N GLY A 210 -5.86 10.24 -8.09
CA GLY A 210 -5.86 10.86 -9.41
C GLY A 210 -4.58 10.66 -10.21
N SER A 211 -3.57 9.93 -9.71
CA SER A 211 -2.42 9.55 -10.54
C SER A 211 -2.84 8.53 -11.60
N ALA A 212 -2.24 8.62 -12.79
CA ALA A 212 -2.49 7.67 -13.86
C ALA A 212 -1.70 6.38 -13.62
N PHE A 213 -2.22 5.26 -14.13
CA PHE A 213 -1.53 3.98 -14.13
C PHE A 213 -1.72 3.25 -15.45
N ILE A 214 -0.77 2.37 -15.77
CA ILE A 214 -0.82 1.46 -16.90
C ILE A 214 -0.23 0.13 -16.43
N PHE A 215 -0.96 -0.96 -16.66
CA PHE A 215 -0.53 -2.32 -16.33
C PHE A 215 -0.64 -3.26 -17.52
N HIS A 216 0.40 -4.03 -17.77
CA HIS A 216 0.38 -5.14 -18.72
C HIS A 216 -0.21 -6.40 -18.08
N LEU A 217 -1.33 -6.89 -18.57
CA LEU A 217 -2.01 -8.05 -17.98
C LEU A 217 -1.43 -9.37 -18.52
N ASP A 218 -0.12 -9.55 -18.39
CA ASP A 218 0.58 -10.70 -18.97
C ASP A 218 0.64 -11.90 -18.00
N ASP A 219 0.61 -13.11 -18.56
CA ASP A 219 0.75 -14.37 -17.83
C ASP A 219 2.12 -15.03 -18.05
N VAL A 220 2.99 -14.38 -18.81
CA VAL A 220 4.38 -14.77 -19.08
C VAL A 220 5.30 -13.59 -18.75
N PHE A 221 6.35 -13.85 -17.98
CA PHE A 221 7.31 -12.81 -17.63
C PHE A 221 8.19 -12.47 -18.83
N ASP A 222 8.04 -11.25 -19.36
CA ASP A 222 8.82 -10.71 -20.48
C ASP A 222 9.51 -9.37 -20.15
N GLY A 223 9.47 -8.96 -18.88
CA GLY A 223 9.96 -7.67 -18.39
C GLY A 223 8.85 -6.66 -18.09
N ASN A 224 7.60 -6.94 -18.48
CA ASN A 224 6.43 -6.15 -18.09
C ASN A 224 5.79 -6.70 -16.80
N ASP A 225 4.64 -6.14 -16.41
CA ASP A 225 3.84 -6.63 -15.30
C ASP A 225 3.38 -8.07 -15.51
N TYR A 226 3.31 -8.84 -14.43
CA TYR A 226 3.22 -10.29 -14.48
C TYR A 226 2.18 -10.85 -13.51
N PHE A 227 1.18 -11.55 -14.03
CA PHE A 227 0.04 -12.08 -13.30
C PHE A 227 -0.24 -13.56 -13.66
N PRO A 228 0.73 -14.49 -13.44
CA PRO A 228 0.63 -15.88 -13.89
C PRO A 228 -0.52 -16.67 -13.27
N ALA A 229 -0.91 -16.28 -12.06
CA ALA A 229 -2.02 -16.86 -11.31
C ALA A 229 -2.51 -15.94 -10.17
N GLY A 230 -1.90 -14.77 -9.98
CA GLY A 230 -2.38 -13.77 -9.05
C GLY A 230 -3.70 -13.16 -9.52
N ALA A 231 -4.54 -12.79 -8.55
CA ALA A 231 -5.77 -12.07 -8.85
C ALA A 231 -5.49 -10.56 -8.91
N LEU A 232 -5.98 -9.91 -9.96
CA LEU A 232 -6.08 -8.46 -10.02
C LEU A 232 -7.54 -8.08 -9.85
N THR A 233 -7.82 -7.16 -8.93
CA THR A 233 -9.15 -6.62 -8.73
C THR A 233 -9.14 -5.10 -8.82
N VAL A 234 -10.26 -4.54 -9.23
CA VAL A 234 -10.48 -3.10 -9.36
C VAL A 234 -11.73 -2.74 -8.59
N THR A 235 -11.65 -1.70 -7.77
CA THR A 235 -12.78 -1.16 -7.02
C THR A 235 -12.90 0.33 -7.33
N LEU A 236 -14.04 0.72 -7.89
CA LEU A 236 -14.33 2.12 -8.18
C LEU A 236 -14.60 2.89 -6.88
N VAL A 237 -13.87 3.97 -6.65
CA VAL A 237 -14.02 4.84 -5.48
C VAL A 237 -14.30 6.30 -5.90
N PRO A 238 -14.94 7.11 -5.04
CA PRO A 238 -15.15 8.52 -5.35
C PRO A 238 -13.83 9.26 -5.49
N ALA A 239 -13.72 10.13 -6.51
CA ALA A 239 -12.57 11.01 -6.65
C ALA A 239 -12.39 11.91 -5.40
N PRO A 240 -11.15 12.29 -5.01
CA PRO A 240 -10.86 12.97 -3.75
C PRO A 240 -11.64 14.28 -3.56
N ALA A 241 -11.84 15.03 -4.64
CA ALA A 241 -12.59 16.28 -4.62
C ALA A 241 -14.08 16.08 -4.32
N GLY A 242 -14.66 14.91 -4.65
CA GLY A 242 -16.07 14.61 -4.40
C GLY A 242 -16.40 14.54 -2.91
N VAL A 243 -15.46 14.06 -2.09
CA VAL A 243 -15.66 13.90 -0.64
C VAL A 243 -15.63 15.25 0.08
N ALA A 244 -14.71 16.14 -0.29
CA ALA A 244 -14.60 17.48 0.29
C ALA A 244 -15.86 18.34 0.02
N VAL A 245 -16.46 18.21 -1.17
CA VAL A 245 -17.67 18.97 -1.54
C VAL A 245 -18.91 18.49 -0.80
N LEU A 246 -19.06 17.18 -0.54
CA LEU A 246 -20.17 16.64 0.26
C LEU A 246 -20.09 17.10 1.72
N GLY A 247 -18.88 17.15 2.30
CA GLY A 247 -18.67 17.65 3.67
C GLY A 247 -19.01 19.13 3.83
N ILE A 248 -18.57 19.99 2.90
CA ILE A 248 -18.84 21.43 2.95
C ILE A 248 -20.32 21.73 2.64
N GLY A 249 -20.93 21.02 1.70
CA GLY A 249 -22.35 21.16 1.37
C GLY A 249 -23.27 20.85 2.55
N GLY A 250 -22.97 19.79 3.31
CA GLY A 250 -23.71 19.44 4.55
C GLY A 250 -23.54 20.48 5.67
N LEU A 251 -22.35 21.07 5.80
CA LEU A 251 -22.07 22.10 6.81
C LEU A 251 -22.75 23.45 6.46
N VAL A 252 -22.86 23.81 5.18
CA VAL A 252 -23.52 25.03 4.74
C VAL A 252 -25.05 24.89 4.82
N ALA A 253 -25.60 23.72 4.53
CA ALA A 253 -27.04 23.45 4.63
C ALA A 253 -27.57 23.50 6.08
N THR A 254 -26.75 23.16 7.07
CA THR A 254 -27.14 23.20 8.49
C THR A 254 -27.12 24.61 9.09
N ARG A 255 -26.43 25.58 8.47
CA ARG A 255 -26.29 26.95 9.00
C ARG A 255 -27.43 27.91 8.61
N ARG A 256 -28.36 27.52 7.74
CA ARG A 256 -29.44 28.40 7.23
C ARG A 256 -30.82 28.25 7.89
N ARG A 257 -30.95 27.51 9.00
CA ARG A 257 -32.24 27.29 9.71
C ARG A 257 -32.41 28.04 11.04
N ARG A 258 -31.74 29.19 11.20
CA ARG A 258 -31.96 30.10 12.33
C ARG A 258 -32.06 31.56 11.88
N GLN A 259 -33.13 31.90 11.16
CA GLN A 259 -33.75 33.23 11.15
C GLN A 259 -35.24 33.07 10.87
#